data_AF-A0A179IJQ7-F1
#
_entry.id   AF-A0A179IJQ7-F1
#
_cell.length_a   1.000
_cell.length_b   1.000
_cell.length_c   1.000
_cell.angle_alpha   90.00
_cell.angle_beta   90.00
_cell.angle_gamma   90.00
#
_symmetry.space_group_name_H-M   'P 1'
#
loop_
_entity.id
_entity.type
_entity.pdbx_description
1 polymer ?
#
loop_
_entity_poly.entity_id
_entity_poly.type
_entity_poly.pdbx_seq_one_letter_code
_entity_poly.pdbx_strand_id
1 'polypeptide(L)'
;MVQRVSRPSGRILFGLCSRPIATRAPLLAREPARRQYAVACSAHAGTTAAPTQCSPATKPPSARPAETRKSQMIRTYTSLLRTTPLILFFQHSNLTAVEWAAVRRELKKAVSAVPSKLAGPDGQLIDISGCVQLQVLRTNMFDVALKIVEFYNPEAAAAMGTTARTARGPIVHDLSEAAYQAIHGAEATPESAYSQIGPLMVGPVAALVMPAVSPMHLAAALSILSPVPGSFPAPTRKKNPGYHDPICQNGLAKLTLVGGRIEGKVFDQTGVNWVGGIPGGLGGLRAQLVHVLQTAGLGIATTLEGGSKNLWLALEGRKEQLKEE
;
A
#
# COMPACT_ATOMS: atom_id res chain seq x y z
N MET A 1 44.99 3.22 -48.87
CA MET A 1 45.00 3.68 -50.27
C MET A 1 43.71 3.19 -50.93
N VAL A 2 42.81 4.13 -51.26
CA VAL A 2 41.71 4.07 -52.28
C VAL A 2 40.61 3.01 -52.07
N GLN A 3 39.38 3.36 -51.63
CA GLN A 3 38.17 3.76 -52.43
C GLN A 3 37.77 2.73 -53.51
N ARG A 4 36.52 2.36 -53.85
CA ARG A 4 35.14 2.93 -53.77
C ARG A 4 34.17 1.78 -54.17
N VAL A 5 33.01 1.63 -53.53
CA VAL A 5 31.62 1.90 -54.05
C VAL A 5 31.20 1.21 -55.36
N SER A 6 30.12 0.39 -55.30
CA SER A 6 28.94 0.38 -56.22
C SER A 6 28.07 -0.87 -55.93
N ARG A 7 26.99 -0.76 -55.15
CA ARG A 7 25.55 -0.63 -55.50
C ARG A 7 24.82 -1.92 -55.97
N PRO A 8 23.51 -2.04 -55.65
CA PRO A 8 22.77 -3.30 -55.55
C PRO A 8 21.82 -3.54 -56.75
N SER A 9 21.45 -4.79 -57.02
CA SER A 9 20.40 -5.13 -57.97
C SER A 9 19.66 -6.40 -57.54
N GLY A 10 18.33 -6.31 -57.41
CA GLY A 10 17.48 -7.42 -56.96
C GLY A 10 16.06 -6.97 -56.66
N ARG A 11 15.38 -6.42 -57.66
CA ARG A 11 13.93 -6.15 -57.65
C ARG A 11 13.16 -7.47 -57.63
N ILE A 12 12.25 -7.66 -56.67
CA ILE A 12 11.14 -8.62 -56.80
C ILE A 12 9.83 -7.92 -56.42
N LEU A 13 9.12 -7.56 -57.49
CA LEU A 13 7.67 -7.55 -57.74
C LEU A 13 6.70 -7.38 -56.56
N PHE A 14 6.03 -6.22 -56.61
CA PHE A 14 4.77 -5.89 -55.95
C PHE A 14 3.62 -6.81 -56.43
N GLY A 15 3.02 -7.55 -55.50
CA GLY A 15 1.75 -8.23 -55.69
C GLY A 15 0.58 -7.31 -55.31
N LEU A 16 -0.08 -6.77 -56.34
CA LEU A 16 -1.34 -6.03 -56.26
C LEU A 16 -2.50 -7.03 -56.04
N CYS A 17 -3.06 -7.08 -54.83
CA CYS A 17 -4.36 -7.71 -54.59
C CYS A 17 -5.45 -6.64 -54.53
N SER A 18 -6.10 -6.46 -55.68
CA SER A 18 -7.28 -5.62 -55.89
C SER A 18 -8.47 -6.15 -55.08
N ARG A 19 -9.09 -5.28 -54.29
CA ARG A 19 -10.34 -5.53 -53.57
C ARG A 19 -11.54 -5.13 -54.45
N PRO A 20 -12.63 -5.91 -54.49
CA PRO A 20 -13.82 -5.52 -55.23
C PRO A 20 -14.60 -4.41 -54.51
N ILE A 21 -15.02 -3.44 -55.32
CA ILE A 21 -15.87 -2.30 -54.97
C ILE A 21 -17.30 -2.82 -54.76
N ALA A 22 -17.82 -2.66 -53.54
CA ALA A 22 -19.24 -2.84 -53.23
C ALA A 22 -19.94 -1.48 -53.15
N THR A 23 -20.93 -1.30 -54.01
CA THR A 23 -21.84 -0.16 -54.13
C THR A 23 -22.57 0.14 -52.82
N ARG A 24 -22.47 1.40 -52.36
CA ARG A 24 -23.19 1.97 -51.21
C ARG A 24 -24.66 2.23 -51.58
N ALA A 25 -25.59 1.57 -50.91
CA ALA A 25 -26.97 2.01 -50.77
C ALA A 25 -27.15 2.68 -49.38
N PRO A 26 -27.88 3.80 -49.26
CA PRO A 26 -28.09 4.46 -47.97
C PRO A 26 -29.21 3.76 -47.19
N LEU A 27 -28.87 2.99 -46.17
CA LEU A 27 -29.82 2.56 -45.16
C LEU A 27 -29.94 3.69 -44.12
N LEU A 28 -31.15 4.26 -44.04
CA LEU A 28 -31.60 5.18 -43.01
C LEU A 28 -31.20 4.65 -41.63
N ALA A 29 -30.28 5.35 -40.97
CA ALA A 29 -29.91 5.12 -39.58
C ALA A 29 -31.10 5.52 -38.69
N ARG A 30 -31.92 4.53 -38.34
CA ARG A 30 -32.90 4.65 -37.27
C ARG A 30 -32.14 4.54 -35.95
N GLU A 31 -31.94 5.68 -35.28
CA GLU A 31 -31.41 5.72 -33.92
C GLU A 31 -32.22 4.77 -33.01
N PRO A 32 -31.56 3.87 -32.24
CA PRO A 32 -32.27 3.15 -31.20
C PRO A 32 -32.58 4.13 -30.08
N ALA A 33 -33.86 4.54 -30.03
CA ALA A 33 -34.44 5.28 -28.93
C ALA A 33 -33.98 4.69 -27.59
N ARG A 34 -33.35 5.56 -26.80
CA ARG A 34 -32.87 5.34 -25.45
C ARG A 34 -34.03 4.80 -24.61
N ARG A 35 -34.08 3.47 -24.40
CA ARG A 35 -35.05 2.86 -23.47
C ARG A 35 -34.69 3.29 -22.06
N GLN A 36 -35.30 4.38 -21.61
CA GLN A 36 -35.40 4.70 -20.19
C GLN A 36 -36.43 3.74 -19.59
N TYR A 37 -35.95 2.77 -18.82
CA TYR A 37 -36.82 1.99 -17.93
C TYR A 37 -37.20 2.92 -16.77
N ALA A 38 -38.35 3.59 -16.91
CA ALA A 38 -39.03 4.21 -15.78
C ALA A 38 -39.71 3.09 -14.99
N VAL A 39 -39.13 2.71 -13.85
CA VAL A 39 -39.83 1.93 -12.83
C VAL A 39 -40.58 2.92 -11.96
N ALA A 40 -41.90 2.98 -12.09
CA ALA A 40 -42.75 3.72 -11.20
C ALA A 40 -42.77 3.01 -9.84
N CYS A 41 -42.21 3.63 -8.80
CA CYS A 41 -42.45 3.21 -7.42
C CYS A 41 -43.74 3.90 -6.94
N SER A 42 -44.77 3.10 -6.67
CA SER A 42 -45.98 3.55 -6.00
C SER A 42 -45.67 4.03 -4.59
N ALA A 43 -45.87 5.32 -4.32
CA ALA A 43 -45.81 5.86 -2.97
C ALA A 43 -47.06 5.42 -2.19
N HIS A 44 -46.86 4.67 -1.11
CA HIS A 44 -47.87 4.55 -0.04
C HIS A 44 -47.50 5.58 1.03
N ALA A 45 -48.44 6.48 1.28
CA ALA A 45 -48.34 7.52 2.30
C ALA A 45 -48.41 6.90 3.70
N GLY A 46 -47.59 7.39 4.63
CA GLY A 46 -47.79 7.16 6.07
C GLY A 46 -46.58 6.71 6.89
N THR A 47 -45.39 7.28 6.68
CA THR A 47 -44.37 7.46 7.75
C THR A 47 -43.31 8.43 7.23
N THR A 48 -42.75 9.30 8.08
CA THR A 48 -41.62 10.21 7.80
C THR A 48 -40.32 9.44 7.57
N ALA A 49 -40.30 8.56 6.57
CA ALA A 49 -39.14 7.81 6.13
C ALA A 49 -38.50 8.54 4.94
N ALA A 50 -37.18 8.69 4.96
CA ALA A 50 -36.41 9.29 3.86
C ALA A 50 -36.75 8.62 2.51
N PRO A 51 -36.77 9.38 1.39
CA PRO A 51 -37.19 8.87 0.09
C PRO A 51 -36.36 7.66 -0.33
N THR A 52 -37.01 6.52 -0.53
CA THR A 52 -36.35 5.26 -0.91
C THR A 52 -36.09 5.27 -2.41
N GLN A 53 -34.84 5.48 -2.82
CA GLN A 53 -34.46 5.49 -4.23
C GLN A 53 -34.34 4.05 -4.76
N CYS A 54 -35.05 3.75 -5.85
CA CYS A 54 -34.93 2.48 -6.57
C CYS A 54 -33.68 2.51 -7.46
N SER A 55 -32.61 1.84 -7.04
CA SER A 55 -31.35 1.72 -7.79
C SER A 55 -30.89 0.27 -7.81
N PRO A 56 -30.20 -0.16 -8.88
CA PRO A 56 -29.68 -1.53 -8.98
C PRO A 56 -28.65 -1.80 -7.88
N ALA A 57 -28.65 -3.02 -7.35
CA ALA A 57 -27.82 -3.41 -6.21
C ALA A 57 -26.32 -3.16 -6.40
N THR A 58 -25.80 -3.26 -7.62
CA THR A 58 -24.38 -3.09 -7.95
C THR A 58 -23.99 -1.65 -8.28
N LYS A 59 -24.97 -0.75 -8.49
CA LYS A 59 -24.73 0.66 -8.81
C LYS A 59 -25.65 1.53 -7.94
N PRO A 60 -25.33 1.68 -6.64
CA PRO A 60 -26.02 2.63 -5.79
C PRO A 60 -25.78 4.07 -6.29
N PRO A 61 -26.68 5.01 -5.97
CA PRO A 61 -26.51 6.41 -6.32
C PRO A 61 -25.29 6.98 -5.61
N SER A 62 -24.44 7.69 -6.34
CA SER A 62 -23.15 8.20 -5.87
C SER A 62 -23.00 9.68 -6.23
N ALA A 63 -22.30 10.45 -5.41
CA ALA A 63 -22.10 11.89 -5.61
C ALA A 63 -21.43 12.22 -6.95
N ARG A 64 -20.60 11.29 -7.44
CA ARG A 64 -19.98 11.34 -8.77
C ARG A 64 -20.36 10.10 -9.57
N PRO A 65 -20.43 10.17 -10.91
CA PRO A 65 -20.76 9.00 -11.72
C PRO A 65 -19.76 7.86 -11.51
N ALA A 66 -20.28 6.67 -11.19
CA ALA A 66 -19.46 5.49 -10.89
C ALA A 66 -18.65 4.98 -12.08
N GLU A 67 -19.06 5.27 -13.32
CA GLU A 67 -18.40 4.79 -14.54
C GLU A 67 -17.06 5.49 -14.83
N THR A 68 -16.81 6.64 -14.20
CA THR A 68 -15.59 7.39 -14.48
C THR A 68 -14.36 6.71 -13.87
N ARG A 69 -13.24 6.74 -14.61
CA ARG A 69 -11.94 6.25 -14.12
C ARG A 69 -11.56 6.85 -12.76
N LYS A 70 -11.86 8.13 -12.54
CA LYS A 70 -11.58 8.83 -11.27
C LYS A 70 -12.29 8.16 -10.09
N SER A 71 -13.60 7.91 -10.23
CA SER A 71 -14.40 7.22 -9.22
C SER A 71 -13.89 5.81 -8.92
N GLN A 72 -13.51 5.05 -9.96
CA GLN A 72 -12.96 3.71 -9.79
C GLN A 72 -11.60 3.71 -9.09
N MET A 73 -10.71 4.65 -9.44
CA MET A 73 -9.41 4.78 -8.77
C MET A 73 -9.57 5.11 -7.28
N ILE A 74 -10.51 5.99 -6.92
CA ILE A 74 -10.78 6.31 -5.52
C ILE A 74 -11.20 5.04 -4.76
N ARG A 75 -12.15 4.25 -5.29
CA ARG A 75 -12.58 2.98 -4.69
C ARG A 75 -11.43 1.99 -4.51
N THR A 76 -10.57 1.87 -5.52
CA THR A 76 -9.39 1.00 -5.43
C THR A 76 -8.44 1.49 -4.33
N TYR A 77 -8.19 2.79 -4.25
CA TYR A 77 -7.29 3.36 -3.25
C TYR A 77 -7.86 3.31 -1.83
N THR A 78 -9.16 3.53 -1.63
CA THR A 78 -9.79 3.37 -0.30
C THR A 78 -9.74 1.92 0.16
N SER A 79 -10.01 0.97 -0.74
CA SER A 79 -9.87 -0.46 -0.45
C SER A 79 -8.41 -0.82 -0.11
N LEU A 80 -7.44 -0.29 -0.87
CA LEU A 80 -6.02 -0.49 -0.60
C LEU A 80 -5.65 0.04 0.79
N LEU A 81 -5.98 1.30 1.10
CA LEU A 81 -5.66 1.93 2.38
C LEU A 81 -6.26 1.22 3.59
N ARG A 82 -7.43 0.57 3.44
CA ARG A 82 -8.07 -0.21 4.52
C ARG A 82 -7.51 -1.62 4.68
N THR A 83 -7.11 -2.25 3.58
CA THR A 83 -6.67 -3.66 3.59
C THR A 83 -5.17 -3.80 3.81
N THR A 84 -4.37 -2.82 3.41
CA THR A 84 -2.91 -2.91 3.47
C THR A 84 -2.39 -2.11 4.65
N PRO A 85 -1.82 -2.78 5.67
CA PRO A 85 -1.31 -2.10 6.85
C PRO A 85 0.02 -1.37 6.57
N LEU A 86 0.75 -1.73 5.52
CA LEU A 86 2.07 -1.14 5.24
C LEU A 86 2.20 -0.65 3.79
N ILE A 87 2.46 0.64 3.65
CA ILE A 87 2.63 1.34 2.38
C ILE A 87 3.86 2.23 2.48
N LEU A 88 4.84 2.06 1.61
CA LEU A 88 6.00 2.98 1.51
C LEU A 88 5.85 3.88 0.29
N PHE A 89 6.11 5.18 0.45
CA PHE A 89 5.99 6.18 -0.60
C PHE A 89 7.36 6.53 -1.18
N PHE A 90 7.44 6.42 -2.50
CA PHE A 90 8.61 6.77 -3.30
C PHE A 90 8.25 7.91 -4.23
N GLN A 91 9.05 8.97 -4.21
CA GLN A 91 9.03 9.96 -5.27
C GLN A 91 9.80 9.41 -6.47
N HIS A 92 9.24 9.57 -7.67
CA HIS A 92 9.83 8.99 -8.87
C HIS A 92 9.99 10.05 -9.97
N SER A 93 11.19 10.18 -10.53
CA SER A 93 11.47 11.15 -11.60
C SER A 93 11.58 10.47 -12.96
N ASN A 94 10.59 10.64 -13.84
CA ASN A 94 10.62 10.25 -15.26
C ASN A 94 11.28 8.87 -15.55
N LEU A 95 10.80 7.81 -14.90
CA LEU A 95 11.27 6.45 -15.18
C LEU A 95 10.65 5.91 -16.48
N THR A 96 11.48 5.21 -17.27
CA THR A 96 11.01 4.49 -18.46
C THR A 96 10.38 3.15 -18.10
N ALA A 97 9.60 2.57 -19.02
CA ALA A 97 8.98 1.26 -18.81
C ALA A 97 10.02 0.15 -18.58
N VAL A 98 11.19 0.24 -19.24
CA VAL A 98 12.28 -0.74 -19.11
C VAL A 98 12.93 -0.63 -17.73
N GLU A 99 13.14 0.58 -17.23
CA GLU A 99 13.64 0.83 -15.86
C GLU A 99 12.67 0.27 -14.81
N TRP A 100 11.37 0.53 -14.95
CA TRP A 100 10.35 -0.04 -14.07
C TRP A 100 10.35 -1.57 -14.07
N ALA A 101 10.48 -2.19 -15.24
CA ALA A 101 10.55 -3.64 -15.36
C ALA A 101 11.80 -4.19 -14.66
N ALA A 102 12.95 -3.54 -14.80
CA ALA A 102 14.19 -3.93 -14.14
C ALA A 102 14.09 -3.81 -12.61
N VAL A 103 13.61 -2.68 -12.08
CA VAL A 103 13.42 -2.48 -10.63
C VAL A 103 12.45 -3.52 -10.06
N ARG A 104 11.31 -3.76 -10.72
CA ARG A 104 10.32 -4.74 -10.26
C ARG A 104 10.86 -6.17 -10.32
N ARG A 105 11.72 -6.50 -11.28
CA ARG A 105 12.38 -7.82 -11.37
C ARG A 105 13.28 -8.06 -10.17
N GLU A 106 14.14 -7.10 -9.84
CA GLU A 106 15.04 -7.24 -8.69
C GLU A 106 14.24 -7.26 -7.37
N LEU A 107 13.21 -6.42 -7.23
CA LEU A 107 12.33 -6.43 -6.06
C LEU A 107 11.69 -7.81 -5.86
N LYS A 108 11.07 -8.38 -6.90
CA LYS A 108 10.48 -9.73 -6.83
C LYS A 108 11.53 -10.77 -6.44
N LYS A 109 12.74 -10.68 -6.99
CA LYS A 109 13.84 -11.58 -6.65
C LYS A 109 14.23 -11.51 -5.18
N ALA A 110 14.41 -10.32 -4.60
CA ALA A 110 14.76 -10.21 -3.18
C ALA A 110 13.63 -10.62 -2.25
N VAL A 111 12.39 -10.25 -2.56
CA VAL A 111 11.22 -10.64 -1.77
C VAL A 111 11.08 -12.17 -1.78
N SER A 112 11.24 -12.82 -2.94
CA SER A 112 11.20 -14.29 -3.04
C SER A 112 12.36 -15.00 -2.34
N ALA A 113 13.47 -14.32 -2.10
CA ALA A 113 14.62 -14.87 -1.38
C ALA A 113 14.40 -14.92 0.13
N VAL A 114 13.41 -14.19 0.66
CA VAL A 114 13.08 -14.21 2.08
C VAL A 114 12.08 -15.34 2.35
N PRO A 115 12.44 -16.35 3.16
CA PRO A 115 11.48 -17.36 3.55
C PRO A 115 10.58 -16.79 4.65
N SER A 116 9.40 -16.27 4.30
CA SER A 116 8.31 -16.21 5.29
C SER A 116 7.06 -16.89 4.74
N LYS A 117 7.03 -18.18 5.03
CA LYS A 117 5.82 -18.90 5.31
C LYS A 117 5.16 -18.28 6.55
N LEU A 118 4.38 -17.20 6.38
CA LEU A 118 3.52 -16.71 7.45
C LEU A 118 2.44 -17.77 7.68
N ALA A 119 2.39 -18.31 8.89
CA ALA A 119 1.19 -18.99 9.35
C ALA A 119 0.12 -17.90 9.51
N GLY A 120 -0.88 -17.91 8.63
CA GLY A 120 -2.09 -17.12 8.84
C GLY A 120 -2.77 -17.51 10.16
N PRO A 121 -3.78 -16.75 10.62
CA PRO A 121 -4.57 -17.09 11.80
C PRO A 121 -5.15 -18.52 11.76
N ASP A 122 -5.32 -19.09 10.55
CA ASP A 122 -5.83 -20.45 10.30
C ASP A 122 -4.74 -21.51 10.01
N GLY A 123 -3.46 -21.18 10.21
CA GLY A 123 -2.34 -22.09 9.90
C GLY A 123 -2.04 -22.25 8.40
N GLN A 124 -2.75 -21.53 7.53
CA GLN A 124 -2.50 -21.55 6.09
C GLN A 124 -1.29 -20.67 5.71
N LEU A 125 -0.45 -21.22 4.86
CA LEU A 125 0.77 -20.58 4.35
C LEU A 125 0.41 -19.56 3.27
N ILE A 126 0.35 -18.28 3.63
CA ILE A 126 0.14 -17.21 2.66
C ILE A 126 1.50 -16.77 2.11
N ASP A 127 1.70 -16.92 0.80
CA ASP A 127 2.87 -16.35 0.12
C ASP A 127 2.68 -14.84 -0.02
N ILE A 128 3.30 -14.07 0.88
CA ILE A 128 3.31 -12.61 0.84
C ILE A 128 4.02 -12.13 -0.43
N SER A 129 4.98 -12.90 -0.95
CA SER A 129 5.91 -12.48 -1.99
C SER A 129 5.21 -12.10 -3.28
N GLY A 130 4.15 -12.83 -3.64
CA GLY A 130 3.31 -12.54 -4.80
C GLY A 130 2.42 -11.30 -4.65
N CYS A 131 2.11 -10.92 -3.41
CA CYS A 131 1.24 -9.79 -3.09
C CYS A 131 2.00 -8.47 -2.92
N VAL A 132 3.32 -8.50 -2.75
CA VAL A 132 4.16 -7.28 -2.71
C VAL A 132 4.20 -6.64 -4.08
N GLN A 133 3.73 -5.40 -4.19
CA GLN A 133 3.62 -4.70 -5.47
C GLN A 133 4.14 -3.28 -5.37
N LEU A 134 4.92 -2.88 -6.39
CA LEU A 134 5.38 -1.51 -6.59
C LEU A 134 4.51 -0.84 -7.65
N GLN A 135 3.55 -0.05 -7.18
CA GLN A 135 2.51 0.60 -8.01
C GLN A 135 2.76 2.09 -8.13
N VAL A 136 2.43 2.67 -9.29
CA VAL A 136 2.46 4.13 -9.49
C VAL A 136 1.10 4.69 -9.09
N LEU A 137 1.08 5.67 -8.20
CA LEU A 137 -0.14 6.28 -7.70
C LEU A 137 -0.49 7.56 -8.46
N ARG A 138 -1.77 7.92 -8.41
CA ARG A 138 -2.24 9.23 -8.86
C ARG A 138 -2.57 10.06 -7.64
N THR A 139 -1.68 10.99 -7.31
CA THR A 139 -1.72 11.80 -6.09
C THR A 139 -3.07 12.44 -5.85
N ASN A 140 -3.66 13.14 -6.82
CA ASN A 140 -4.97 13.80 -6.61
C ASN A 140 -6.11 12.85 -6.22
N MET A 141 -6.10 11.60 -6.70
CA MET A 141 -7.15 10.63 -6.35
C MET A 141 -6.81 9.90 -5.05
N PHE A 142 -5.53 9.70 -4.78
CA PHE A 142 -5.04 9.11 -3.55
C PHE A 142 -5.24 10.07 -2.36
N ASP A 143 -5.04 11.37 -2.55
CA ASP A 143 -5.35 12.43 -1.59
C ASP A 143 -6.81 12.38 -1.12
N VAL A 144 -7.74 12.29 -2.07
CA VAL A 144 -9.17 12.12 -1.77
C VAL A 144 -9.43 10.82 -1.01
N ALA A 145 -8.75 9.73 -1.37
CA ALA A 145 -8.90 8.46 -0.68
C ALA A 145 -8.41 8.51 0.77
N LEU A 146 -7.30 9.22 1.06
CA LEU A 146 -6.82 9.44 2.42
C LEU A 146 -7.86 10.22 3.25
N LYS A 147 -8.43 11.29 2.69
CA LYS A 147 -9.51 12.06 3.35
C LYS A 147 -10.73 11.21 3.66
N ILE A 148 -11.16 10.35 2.73
CA ILE A 148 -12.26 9.42 2.96
C ILE A 148 -11.94 8.48 4.13
N VAL A 149 -10.74 7.89 4.15
CA VAL A 149 -10.38 6.89 5.16
C VAL A 149 -10.30 7.49 6.56
N GLU A 150 -9.96 8.77 6.68
CA GLU A 150 -9.81 9.44 7.97
C GLU A 150 -11.08 10.14 8.46
N PHE A 151 -11.76 10.89 7.59
CA PHE A 151 -12.89 11.73 8.01
C PHE A 151 -14.26 11.07 7.86
N TYR A 152 -14.36 9.98 7.11
CA TYR A 152 -15.64 9.33 6.83
C TYR A 152 -15.81 8.00 7.58
N ASN A 153 -16.76 7.98 8.51
CA ASN A 153 -17.18 6.79 9.24
C ASN A 153 -18.53 6.27 8.69
N PRO A 154 -18.58 5.08 8.07
CA PRO A 154 -19.81 4.55 7.46
C PRO A 154 -20.88 4.20 8.49
N GLU A 155 -20.48 3.81 9.71
CA GLU A 155 -21.40 3.45 10.80
C GLU A 155 -22.14 4.68 11.35
N ALA A 156 -21.41 5.78 11.57
CA ALA A 156 -22.00 7.05 11.99
C ALA A 156 -22.95 7.60 10.92
N ALA A 157 -22.59 7.47 9.63
CA ALA A 157 -23.46 7.82 8.53
C ALA A 157 -24.72 6.94 8.47
N ALA A 158 -24.60 5.63 8.70
CA ALA A 158 -25.74 4.72 8.72
C ALA A 158 -26.76 5.06 9.83
N ALA A 159 -26.27 5.51 10.98
CA ALA A 159 -27.09 5.92 12.12
C ALA A 159 -27.81 7.26 11.90
N MET A 160 -27.26 8.16 11.08
CA MET A 160 -27.90 9.43 10.74
C MET A 160 -29.15 9.22 9.89
N GLY A 161 -30.31 9.66 10.41
CA GLY A 161 -31.59 9.60 9.71
C GLY A 161 -31.68 10.43 8.42
N THR A 162 -30.76 11.39 8.24
CA THR A 162 -30.65 12.25 7.05
C THR A 162 -30.05 11.53 5.84
N THR A 163 -29.47 10.34 6.01
CA THR A 163 -28.82 9.62 4.91
C THR A 163 -29.84 9.02 3.95
N ALA A 164 -29.58 9.19 2.64
CA ALA A 164 -30.38 8.57 1.60
C ALA A 164 -30.36 7.03 1.76
N ARG A 165 -31.54 6.41 1.68
CA ARG A 165 -31.70 4.96 1.82
C ARG A 165 -32.21 4.36 0.51
N THR A 166 -31.71 3.15 0.24
CA THR A 166 -32.26 2.27 -0.82
C THR A 166 -33.09 1.18 -0.16
N ALA A 167 -33.80 0.40 -0.97
CA ALA A 167 -34.58 -0.76 -0.51
C ALA A 167 -33.76 -1.79 0.31
N ARG A 168 -32.41 -1.78 0.22
CA ARG A 168 -31.52 -2.69 0.95
C ARG A 168 -30.81 -2.07 2.14
N GLY A 169 -30.91 -0.75 2.35
CA GLY A 169 -30.24 -0.07 3.46
C GLY A 169 -29.68 1.32 3.12
N PRO A 170 -28.99 1.95 4.08
CA PRO A 170 -28.41 3.28 3.93
C PRO A 170 -27.24 3.30 2.94
N ILE A 171 -27.13 4.38 2.18
CA ILE A 171 -26.09 4.54 1.15
C ILE A 171 -24.80 5.04 1.81
N VAL A 172 -23.96 4.11 2.28
CA VAL A 172 -22.75 4.40 3.08
C VAL A 172 -21.42 4.05 2.41
N HIS A 173 -21.42 3.90 1.09
CA HIS A 173 -20.19 3.59 0.36
C HIS A 173 -19.32 4.84 0.19
N ASP A 174 -18.04 4.64 -0.13
CA ASP A 174 -17.01 5.70 -0.21
C ASP A 174 -17.28 6.81 -1.24
N LEU A 175 -18.16 6.58 -2.22
CA LEU A 175 -18.55 7.57 -3.23
C LEU A 175 -19.94 8.18 -2.97
N SER A 176 -20.53 7.92 -1.82
CA SER A 176 -21.82 8.46 -1.42
C SER A 176 -21.77 9.99 -1.26
N GLU A 177 -22.94 10.62 -1.33
CA GLU A 177 -23.08 12.05 -1.02
C GLU A 177 -22.71 12.35 0.43
N ALA A 178 -22.99 11.43 1.36
CA ALA A 178 -22.58 11.54 2.75
C ALA A 178 -21.05 11.60 2.90
N ALA A 179 -20.32 10.72 2.22
CA ALA A 179 -18.86 10.76 2.21
C ALA A 179 -18.33 12.07 1.58
N TYR A 180 -18.95 12.51 0.49
CA TYR A 180 -18.58 13.76 -0.16
C TYR A 180 -18.75 14.98 0.75
N GLN A 181 -19.88 15.08 1.45
CA GLN A 181 -20.17 16.15 2.40
C GLN A 181 -19.24 16.09 3.62
N ALA A 182 -18.98 14.89 4.16
CA ALA A 182 -18.06 14.71 5.29
C ALA A 182 -16.66 15.25 4.96
N ILE A 183 -16.14 14.98 3.76
CA ILE A 183 -14.81 15.45 3.35
C ILE A 183 -14.79 16.96 3.06
N HIS A 184 -15.87 17.52 2.52
CA HIS A 184 -15.95 18.96 2.23
C HIS A 184 -16.14 19.79 3.50
N GLY A 185 -16.83 19.25 4.50
CA GLY A 185 -17.04 19.90 5.79
C GLY A 185 -15.91 19.65 6.81
N ALA A 186 -15.00 18.70 6.53
CA ALA A 186 -13.90 18.39 7.43
C ALA A 186 -12.73 19.38 7.24
N GLU A 187 -12.36 20.05 8.31
CA GLU A 187 -11.09 20.77 8.41
C GLU A 187 -9.99 19.80 8.85
N ALA A 188 -8.85 19.83 8.17
CA ALA A 188 -7.72 18.97 8.50
C ALA A 188 -7.04 19.48 9.78
N THR A 189 -7.23 18.77 10.89
CA THR A 189 -6.50 19.05 12.13
C THR A 189 -5.02 18.72 11.94
N PRO A 190 -4.09 19.46 12.59
CA PRO A 190 -2.65 19.22 12.42
C PRO A 190 -2.21 17.83 12.94
N GLU A 191 -2.94 17.27 13.90
CA GLU A 191 -2.70 15.95 14.48
C GLU A 191 -3.21 14.78 13.62
N SER A 192 -3.96 15.07 12.55
CA SER A 192 -4.51 14.03 11.66
C SER A 192 -3.39 13.34 10.85
N ALA A 193 -3.55 12.04 10.59
CA ALA A 193 -2.60 11.27 9.79
C ALA A 193 -2.54 11.80 8.35
N TYR A 194 -3.65 12.34 7.85
CA TYR A 194 -3.78 13.02 6.58
C TYR A 194 -2.89 14.26 6.52
N SER A 195 -2.93 15.12 7.54
CA SER A 195 -2.09 16.33 7.57
C SER A 195 -0.60 16.01 7.53
N GLN A 196 -0.18 14.92 8.15
CA GLN A 196 1.20 14.46 8.13
C GLN A 196 1.62 13.87 6.76
N ILE A 197 0.72 13.13 6.07
CA ILE A 197 1.01 12.55 4.75
C ILE A 197 0.84 13.56 3.61
N GLY A 198 -0.04 14.54 3.75
CA GLY A 198 -0.40 15.51 2.70
C GLY A 198 0.80 16.16 2.02
N PRO A 199 1.80 16.67 2.77
CA PRO A 199 3.02 17.25 2.20
C PRO A 199 3.86 16.26 1.37
N LEU A 200 3.81 14.97 1.69
CA LEU A 200 4.54 13.91 0.99
C LEU A 200 3.88 13.57 -0.37
N MET A 201 2.62 13.93 -0.56
CA MET A 201 1.82 13.63 -1.77
C MET A 201 1.96 14.70 -2.87
N VAL A 202 2.98 15.55 -2.79
CA VAL A 202 3.28 16.56 -3.81
C VAL A 202 4.19 15.96 -4.90
N GLY A 203 3.69 15.92 -6.14
CA GLY A 203 4.44 15.45 -7.31
C GLY A 203 4.13 14.00 -7.72
N PRO A 204 4.97 13.38 -8.55
CA PRO A 204 4.80 11.99 -8.97
C PRO A 204 5.26 11.00 -7.88
N VAL A 205 4.30 10.20 -7.38
CA VAL A 205 4.52 9.25 -6.27
C VAL A 205 4.19 7.82 -6.69
N ALA A 206 5.04 6.89 -6.28
CA ALA A 206 4.82 5.46 -6.33
C ALA A 206 4.70 4.91 -4.91
N ALA A 207 3.93 3.83 -4.75
CA ALA A 207 3.79 3.13 -3.49
C ALA A 207 4.28 1.69 -3.60
N LEU A 208 5.08 1.27 -2.63
CA LEU A 208 5.32 -0.13 -2.35
C LEU A 208 4.28 -0.60 -1.34
N VAL A 209 3.43 -1.51 -1.78
CA VAL A 209 2.29 -2.01 -1.00
C VAL A 209 2.63 -3.39 -0.48
N MET A 210 2.48 -3.58 0.83
CA MET A 210 2.61 -4.88 1.49
C MET A 210 1.32 -5.20 2.28
N PRO A 211 0.74 -6.40 2.09
CA PRO A 211 -0.50 -6.78 2.77
C PRO A 211 -0.31 -7.12 4.26
N ALA A 212 0.92 -7.35 4.70
CA ALA A 212 1.24 -7.65 6.10
C ALA A 212 2.51 -6.91 6.52
N VAL A 213 2.58 -6.51 7.80
CA VAL A 213 3.76 -5.87 8.38
C VAL A 213 4.81 -6.95 8.64
N SER A 214 5.74 -7.13 7.69
CA SER A 214 6.86 -8.07 7.82
C SER A 214 8.19 -7.32 7.67
N PRO A 215 8.91 -7.06 8.79
CA PRO A 215 10.20 -6.38 8.77
C PRO A 215 11.23 -7.07 7.86
N MET A 216 11.18 -8.39 7.71
CA MET A 216 12.11 -9.14 6.85
C MET A 216 11.89 -8.82 5.36
N HIS A 217 10.64 -8.74 4.93
CA HIS A 217 10.30 -8.38 3.54
C HIS A 217 10.59 -6.90 3.29
N LEU A 218 10.33 -6.07 4.29
CA LEU A 218 10.65 -4.65 4.26
C LEU A 218 12.16 -4.43 4.14
N ALA A 219 12.97 -5.09 4.94
CA ALA A 219 14.44 -5.02 4.90
C ALA A 219 14.98 -5.46 3.53
N ALA A 220 14.45 -6.55 2.96
CA ALA A 220 14.81 -7.01 1.63
C ALA A 220 14.41 -5.98 0.54
N ALA A 221 13.23 -5.37 0.65
CA ALA A 221 12.81 -4.33 -0.27
C ALA A 221 13.66 -3.04 -0.15
N LEU A 222 13.96 -2.59 1.08
CA LEU A 222 14.83 -1.43 1.33
C LEU A 222 16.25 -1.67 0.84
N SER A 223 16.79 -2.90 0.96
CA SER A 223 18.13 -3.24 0.45
C SER A 223 18.28 -3.03 -1.06
N ILE A 224 17.16 -3.05 -1.80
CA ILE A 224 17.13 -2.79 -3.24
C ILE A 224 16.77 -1.33 -3.52
N LEU A 225 15.69 -0.82 -2.93
CA LEU A 225 15.12 0.46 -3.32
C LEU A 225 15.86 1.66 -2.70
N SER A 226 16.34 1.53 -1.47
CA SER A 226 17.04 2.59 -0.75
C SER A 226 18.09 1.98 0.18
N PRO A 227 19.22 1.49 -0.36
CA PRO A 227 20.25 0.84 0.45
C PRO A 227 20.88 1.85 1.41
N VAL A 228 20.91 1.51 2.70
CA VAL A 228 21.59 2.29 3.73
C VAL A 228 22.79 1.48 4.22
N PRO A 229 24.03 1.96 4.04
CA PRO A 229 25.21 1.21 4.46
C PRO A 229 25.16 0.93 5.97
N GLY A 230 25.45 -0.31 6.36
CA GLY A 230 25.38 -0.79 7.75
C GLY A 230 24.06 -1.49 8.09
N SER A 231 22.91 -0.84 7.86
CA SER A 231 21.60 -1.42 8.22
C SER A 231 21.01 -2.28 7.09
N PHE A 232 20.99 -1.75 5.86
CA PHE A 232 20.44 -2.43 4.68
C PHE A 232 21.49 -2.44 3.55
N PRO A 233 22.43 -3.40 3.57
CA PRO A 233 23.48 -3.46 2.56
C PRO A 233 22.88 -3.80 1.19
N ALA A 234 23.32 -3.07 0.16
CA ALA A 234 22.98 -3.39 -1.22
C ALA A 234 23.46 -4.80 -1.59
N PRO A 235 22.73 -5.53 -2.45
CA PRO A 235 23.11 -6.88 -2.84
C PRO A 235 24.45 -6.88 -3.60
N THR A 236 25.32 -7.83 -3.24
CA THR A 236 26.64 -7.97 -3.86
C THR A 236 26.54 -8.37 -5.34
N ARG A 237 27.49 -7.90 -6.15
CA ARG A 237 27.58 -8.20 -7.60
C ARG A 237 27.55 -9.70 -7.91
N LYS A 238 28.19 -10.51 -7.06
CA LYS A 238 28.23 -11.97 -7.21
C LYS A 238 26.87 -12.62 -6.99
N LYS A 239 26.09 -12.13 -6.02
CA LYS A 239 24.77 -12.70 -5.67
C LYS A 239 23.69 -12.24 -6.65
N ASN A 240 23.70 -10.95 -7.02
CA ASN A 240 22.72 -10.36 -7.94
C ASN A 240 23.42 -9.49 -8.99
N PRO A 241 23.84 -10.06 -10.14
CA PRO A 241 24.42 -9.27 -11.23
C PRO A 241 23.41 -8.31 -11.86
N GLY A 242 22.12 -8.70 -11.92
CA GLY A 242 21.04 -7.89 -12.51
C GLY A 242 20.75 -6.57 -11.78
N TYR A 243 21.10 -6.47 -10.50
CA TYR A 243 21.02 -5.21 -9.75
C TYR A 243 22.03 -4.18 -10.26
N HIS A 244 23.21 -4.62 -10.71
CA HIS A 244 24.30 -3.74 -11.18
C HIS A 244 24.22 -3.44 -12.68
N ASP A 245 23.13 -3.81 -13.34
CA ASP A 245 22.82 -3.42 -14.70
C ASP A 245 22.59 -1.89 -14.77
N PRO A 246 23.20 -1.16 -15.74
CA PRO A 246 22.96 0.28 -15.90
C PRO A 246 21.48 0.65 -15.96
N ILE A 247 20.62 -0.19 -16.54
CA ILE A 247 19.18 0.08 -16.61
C ILE A 247 18.55 0.09 -15.22
N CYS A 248 18.92 -0.86 -14.37
CA CYS A 248 18.41 -0.95 -13.00
C CYS A 248 18.94 0.20 -12.14
N GLN A 249 20.24 0.48 -12.21
CA GLN A 249 20.88 1.56 -11.46
C GLN A 249 20.32 2.94 -11.82
N ASN A 250 20.10 3.20 -13.12
CA ASN A 250 19.47 4.43 -13.58
C ASN A 250 18.04 4.57 -13.06
N GLY A 251 17.30 3.47 -12.99
CA GLY A 251 15.96 3.46 -12.40
C GLY A 251 15.97 3.73 -10.89
N LEU A 252 16.88 3.11 -10.15
CA LEU A 252 17.02 3.28 -8.70
C LEU A 252 17.46 4.71 -8.33
N ALA A 253 18.37 5.31 -9.09
CA ALA A 253 18.81 6.70 -8.88
C ALA A 253 17.67 7.73 -9.02
N LYS A 254 16.58 7.37 -9.72
CA LYS A 254 15.39 8.22 -9.92
C LYS A 254 14.30 7.99 -8.87
N LEU A 255 14.46 7.00 -7.99
CA LEU A 255 13.51 6.65 -6.95
C LEU A 255 14.05 7.09 -5.59
N THR A 256 13.33 8.00 -4.95
CA THR A 256 13.68 8.51 -3.62
C THR A 256 12.62 8.07 -2.63
N LEU A 257 13.03 7.40 -1.55
CA LEU A 257 12.14 7.08 -0.43
C LEU A 257 11.81 8.36 0.33
N VAL A 258 10.52 8.69 0.42
CA VAL A 258 10.03 9.88 1.14
C VAL A 258 9.63 9.51 2.57
N GLY A 259 8.86 8.42 2.70
CA GLY A 259 8.35 7.95 3.98
C GLY A 259 7.40 6.77 3.80
N GLY A 260 6.62 6.45 4.83
CA GLY A 260 5.68 5.35 4.79
C GLY A 260 4.53 5.51 5.76
N ARG A 261 3.45 4.79 5.49
CA ARG A 261 2.33 4.59 6.39
C ARG A 261 2.39 3.15 6.90
N ILE A 262 2.45 2.99 8.22
CA ILE A 262 2.50 1.69 8.90
C ILE A 262 1.41 1.69 9.96
N GLU A 263 0.43 0.81 9.81
CA GLU A 263 -0.70 0.62 10.73
C GLU A 263 -1.46 1.92 11.05
N GLY A 264 -1.61 2.77 10.04
CA GLY A 264 -2.32 4.05 10.18
C GLY A 264 -1.45 5.21 10.70
N LYS A 265 -0.23 4.93 11.16
CA LYS A 265 0.75 5.96 11.56
C LYS A 265 1.69 6.30 10.41
N VAL A 266 2.14 7.55 10.39
CA VAL A 266 3.05 8.09 9.37
C VAL A 266 4.46 8.00 9.91
N PHE A 267 5.38 7.54 9.08
CA PHE A 267 6.79 7.38 9.41
C PHE A 267 7.66 8.04 8.35
N ASP A 268 8.67 8.78 8.80
CA ASP A 268 9.73 9.30 7.95
C ASP A 268 10.68 8.17 7.52
N GLN A 269 11.61 8.50 6.62
CA GLN A 269 12.64 7.55 6.17
C GLN A 269 13.42 6.91 7.33
N THR A 270 13.76 7.68 8.37
CA THR A 270 14.44 7.17 9.57
C THR A 270 13.58 6.18 10.35
N GLY A 271 12.29 6.47 10.49
CA GLY A 271 11.32 5.58 11.13
C GLY A 271 11.11 4.28 10.35
N VAL A 272 11.02 4.37 9.02
CA VAL A 272 10.93 3.19 8.13
C VAL A 272 12.17 2.32 8.26
N ASN A 273 13.36 2.92 8.30
CA ASN A 273 14.60 2.19 8.51
C ASN A 273 14.65 1.49 9.87
N TRP A 274 14.15 2.13 10.93
CA TRP A 274 14.03 1.51 12.25
C TRP A 274 13.09 0.28 12.22
N VAL A 275 11.92 0.39 11.59
CA VAL A 275 10.98 -0.74 11.47
C VAL A 275 11.59 -1.90 10.68
N GLY A 276 12.34 -1.61 9.61
CA GLY A 276 13.06 -2.65 8.84
C GLY A 276 14.22 -3.28 9.60
N GLY A 277 14.80 -2.56 10.57
CA GLY A 277 15.93 -3.01 11.37
C GLY A 277 15.55 -3.93 12.53
N ILE A 278 14.25 -4.15 12.79
CA ILE A 278 13.79 -4.99 13.90
C ILE A 278 14.24 -6.44 13.68
N PRO A 279 15.15 -6.97 14.53
CA PRO A 279 15.67 -8.32 14.37
C PRO A 279 14.57 -9.35 14.66
N GLY A 280 14.47 -10.38 13.82
CA GLY A 280 13.53 -11.49 14.04
C GLY A 280 12.05 -11.17 13.77
N GLY A 281 11.73 -9.98 13.26
CA GLY A 281 10.36 -9.58 12.89
C GLY A 281 9.36 -9.71 14.05
N LEU A 282 8.17 -10.24 13.76
CA LEU A 282 7.13 -10.48 14.78
C LEU A 282 7.60 -11.47 15.87
N GLY A 283 8.41 -12.45 15.51
CA GLY A 283 8.99 -13.40 16.46
C GLY A 283 9.95 -12.71 17.43
N GLY A 284 10.75 -11.77 16.94
CA GLY A 284 11.65 -10.95 17.77
C GLY A 284 10.90 -10.05 18.73
N LEU A 285 9.83 -9.37 18.28
CA LEU A 285 8.98 -8.56 19.15
C LEU A 285 8.27 -9.41 20.20
N ARG A 286 7.76 -10.60 19.84
CA ARG A 286 7.18 -11.54 20.80
C ARG A 286 8.23 -12.01 21.82
N ALA A 287 9.45 -12.30 21.38
CA ALA A 287 10.55 -12.66 22.28
C ALA A 287 10.93 -11.50 23.20
N GLN A 288 10.94 -10.26 22.71
CA GLN A 288 11.19 -9.08 23.53
C GLN A 288 10.08 -8.84 24.56
N LEU A 289 8.81 -9.05 24.19
CA LEU A 289 7.70 -9.00 25.14
C LEU A 289 7.82 -10.08 26.21
N VAL A 290 8.12 -11.32 25.81
CA VAL A 290 8.36 -12.42 26.76
C VAL A 290 9.54 -12.10 27.67
N HIS A 291 10.62 -11.53 27.13
CA HIS A 291 11.78 -11.10 27.90
C HIS A 291 11.41 -10.02 28.91
N VAL A 292 10.69 -8.97 28.51
CA VAL A 292 10.24 -7.90 29.43
C VAL A 292 9.37 -8.47 30.55
N LEU A 293 8.46 -9.40 30.23
CA LEU A 293 7.64 -10.10 31.22
C LEU A 293 8.49 -10.98 32.15
N GLN A 294 9.49 -11.69 31.64
CA GLN A 294 10.41 -12.50 32.43
C GLN A 294 11.33 -11.65 33.31
N THR A 295 11.85 -10.53 32.81
CA THR A 295 12.69 -9.60 33.57
C THR A 295 11.92 -8.99 34.74
N ALA A 296 10.63 -8.69 34.57
CA ALA A 296 9.80 -8.21 35.69
C ALA A 296 9.68 -9.26 36.81
N GLY A 297 9.47 -10.54 36.46
CA GLY A 297 9.42 -11.64 37.43
C GLY A 297 10.78 -11.90 38.10
N LEU A 298 11.86 -11.93 37.32
CA LEU A 298 13.22 -12.08 37.83
C LEU A 298 13.60 -10.90 38.73
N GLY A 299 13.19 -9.67 38.40
CA GLY A 299 13.42 -8.48 39.22
C GLY A 299 12.90 -8.66 40.64
N ILE A 300 11.67 -9.15 40.82
CA ILE A 300 11.08 -9.40 42.15
C ILE A 300 11.83 -10.51 42.89
N ALA A 301 12.23 -11.59 42.21
CA ALA A 301 13.02 -12.64 42.82
C ALA A 301 14.40 -12.12 43.28
N THR A 302 15.07 -11.30 42.45
CA THR A 302 16.37 -10.71 42.81
C THR A 302 16.28 -9.72 43.95
N THR A 303 15.19 -8.95 44.10
CA THR A 303 15.01 -8.05 45.24
C THR A 303 14.77 -8.82 46.54
N LEU A 304 14.02 -9.92 46.49
CA LEU A 304 13.79 -10.78 47.66
C LEU A 304 15.07 -11.56 48.05
N GLU A 305 15.84 -12.02 47.07
CA GLU A 305 17.12 -12.71 47.28
C GLU A 305 18.24 -11.73 47.68
N GLY A 306 18.13 -10.45 47.33
CA GLY A 306 19.14 -9.43 47.63
C GLY A 306 19.42 -9.31 49.14
N GLY A 307 18.39 -9.42 49.97
CA GLY A 307 18.55 -9.41 51.43
C GLY A 307 19.37 -10.58 51.97
N SER A 308 19.13 -11.80 51.48
CA SER A 308 19.86 -12.99 51.93
C SER A 308 21.31 -13.01 51.41
N LYS A 309 21.52 -12.59 50.16
CA LYS A 309 22.87 -12.44 49.57
C LYS A 309 23.71 -11.41 50.31
N ASN A 310 23.14 -10.25 50.65
CA ASN A 310 23.86 -9.21 51.40
C ASN A 310 24.25 -9.68 52.81
N LEU A 311 23.35 -10.38 53.51
CA LEU A 311 23.65 -10.97 54.81
C LEU A 311 24.78 -12.01 54.70
N TRP A 312 24.71 -12.89 53.70
CA TRP A 312 25.73 -13.91 53.46
C TRP A 312 27.10 -13.29 53.16
N LEU A 313 27.15 -12.26 52.29
CA LEU A 313 28.38 -11.54 51.97
C LEU A 313 28.98 -10.84 53.21
N ALA A 314 28.14 -10.27 54.08
CA ALA A 314 28.60 -9.65 55.32
C ALA A 314 29.20 -10.68 56.30
N LEU A 315 28.58 -11.86 56.43
CA LEU A 315 29.08 -12.93 57.30
C LEU A 315 30.38 -13.55 56.77
N GLU A 316 30.48 -13.79 55.47
CA GLU A 316 31.71 -14.33 54.86
C GLU A 316 32.85 -13.30 54.92
N GLY A 317 32.55 -12.02 54.72
CA GLY A 317 33.54 -10.94 54.90
C GLY A 317 34.11 -10.89 56.33
N ARG A 318 33.24 -11.05 57.34
CA ARG A 318 33.68 -11.10 58.75
C ARG A 318 34.48 -12.36 59.08
N LYS A 319 34.13 -13.49 58.47
CA LYS A 319 34.87 -14.76 58.61
C LYS A 319 36.25 -14.66 57.98
N GLU A 320 36.40 -13.97 56.85
CA GLU A 320 37.71 -13.81 56.22
C GLU A 320 38.62 -12.89 57.04
N GLN A 321 38.08 -11.80 57.60
CA GLN A 321 38.81 -10.95 58.55
C GLN A 321 39.36 -11.74 59.75
N LEU A 322 38.58 -12.69 60.29
CA LEU A 322 39.00 -13.56 61.39
C LEU A 322 40.03 -14.62 61.01
N LYS A 323 40.27 -14.88 59.72
CA LYS A 323 41.34 -15.79 59.27
C LYS A 323 42.64 -15.06 58.95
N GLU A 324 42.57 -13.77 58.65
CA GLU A 324 43.74 -12.93 58.37
C GLU A 324 44.44 -12.45 59.66
N GLU A 325 43.72 -12.41 60.79
CA GLU A 325 44.28 -12.26 62.15
C GLU A 325 44.84 -13.58 62.71
#